data_AF-A0A7S2B5R6-F1
#
_entry.id   AF-A0A7S2B5R6-F1
#
_cell.length_a   1.000
_cell.length_b   1.000
_cell.length_c   1.000
_cell.angle_alpha   90.00
_cell.angle_beta   90.00
_cell.angle_gamma   90.00
#
_symmetry.space_group_name_H-M   'P 1'
#
loop_
_entity.id
_entity.type
_entity.pdbx_description
1 polymer ?
#
loop_
_entity_poly.entity_id
_entity_poly.type
_entity_poly.pdbx_seq_one_letter_code
_entity_poly.pdbx_strand_id
1 'polypeptide(L)'
;ESRTLTNFVFTAIIMFSVTADKFYIAALGLLDILTLSAKLQGVIQAVVVPIEDLIQVFVLMLFVSYIFTAYGMYYFGQYYNVYANDGRYTLTHFTNRTSWEGNDEADAMILPWNGLNACPSLIICFFQTVDVGLRTGDIVGEAMDLITYKDGLTYADRIFYGLCFYLVVGVVLFDIITGVILDQFSILREIGGNRESFRQH
;
A
#
# COMPACT_ATOMS: atom_id res chain seq x y z
N GLU A 1 37.35 -5.63 8.07
CA GLU A 1 37.16 -4.86 6.83
C GLU A 1 35.72 -4.40 6.60
N SER A 2 34.73 -5.30 6.56
CA SER A 2 33.32 -4.91 6.36
C SER A 2 32.81 -3.91 7.42
N ARG A 3 33.07 -4.15 8.72
CA ARG A 3 32.63 -3.26 9.81
C ARG A 3 33.23 -1.86 9.76
N THR A 4 34.49 -1.73 9.37
CA THR A 4 35.17 -0.44 9.25
C THR A 4 34.65 0.36 8.06
N LEU A 5 34.31 -0.31 6.95
CA LEU A 5 33.67 0.32 5.80
C LEU A 5 32.26 0.81 6.14
N THR A 6 31.47 -0.01 6.82
CA THR A 6 30.10 0.33 7.25
C THR A 6 30.07 1.54 8.17
N ASN A 7 30.93 1.59 9.19
CA ASN A 7 31.02 2.73 10.11
C ASN A 7 31.44 4.02 9.38
N PHE A 8 32.33 3.91 8.39
CA PHE A 8 32.74 5.04 7.57
C PHE A 8 31.59 5.57 6.70
N VAL A 9 30.80 4.67 6.09
CA VAL A 9 29.62 5.02 5.29
C VAL A 9 28.58 5.75 6.16
N PHE A 10 28.23 5.22 7.34
CA PHE A 10 27.25 5.88 8.22
C PHE A 10 27.74 7.23 8.75
N THR A 11 29.03 7.34 9.07
CA THR A 11 29.63 8.61 9.52
C THR A 11 29.65 9.65 8.40
N ALA A 12 29.92 9.24 7.15
CA ALA A 12 29.85 10.11 5.97
C ALA A 12 28.41 10.56 5.67
N ILE A 13 27.41 9.70 5.85
CA ILE A 13 25.98 10.03 5.71
C ILE A 13 25.55 11.07 6.73
N ILE A 14 25.99 10.95 7.99
CA ILE A 14 25.69 11.92 9.05
C ILE A 14 26.36 13.27 8.74
N MET A 15 27.62 13.27 8.33
CA MET A 15 28.33 14.50 7.96
C MET A 15 27.69 15.19 6.75
N PHE A 16 27.27 14.42 5.74
CA PHE A 16 26.54 14.93 4.58
C PHE A 16 25.15 15.48 4.94
N SER A 17 24.48 14.88 5.92
CA SER A 17 23.18 15.37 6.41
C SER A 17 23.30 16.73 7.10
N VAL A 18 24.38 16.99 7.82
CA VAL A 18 24.62 18.24 8.56
C VAL A 18 24.99 19.38 7.60
N THR A 19 25.72 19.10 6.51
CA THR A 19 26.10 20.12 5.53
C THR A 19 24.96 20.49 4.57
N ALA A 20 23.97 19.62 4.39
CA ALA A 20 22.86 19.81 3.45
C ALA A 20 21.55 20.30 4.11
N ASP A 21 21.53 20.56 5.42
CA ASP A 21 20.34 20.93 6.23
C ASP A 21 19.15 19.96 6.09
N LYS A 22 19.42 18.70 5.70
CA LYS A 22 18.39 17.68 5.45
C LYS A 22 18.28 16.74 6.63
N PHE A 23 17.52 17.13 7.64
CA PHE A 23 17.36 16.36 8.89
C PHE A 23 16.90 14.91 8.68
N TYR A 24 16.16 14.60 7.61
CA TYR A 24 15.70 13.25 7.31
C TYR A 24 16.83 12.29 6.90
N ILE A 25 17.96 12.79 6.40
CA ILE A 25 19.12 11.94 6.04
C ILE A 25 19.86 11.50 7.30
N ALA A 26 19.92 12.35 8.34
CA ALA A 26 20.49 11.99 9.63
C ALA A 26 19.75 10.80 10.27
N ALA A 27 18.45 10.65 10.02
CA ALA A 27 17.66 9.51 10.50
C ALA A 27 18.17 8.16 9.95
N LEU A 28 18.76 8.14 8.75
CA LEU A 28 19.37 6.93 8.18
C LEU A 28 20.64 6.51 8.93
N GLY A 29 21.30 7.44 9.64
CA GLY A 29 22.42 7.11 10.53
C GLY A 29 22.02 6.19 11.68
N LEU A 30 20.75 6.21 12.12
CA LEU A 30 20.25 5.28 13.14
C LEU A 30 20.20 3.83 12.65
N LEU A 31 20.23 3.60 11.33
CA LEU A 31 20.21 2.26 10.74
C LEU A 31 21.48 1.45 11.07
N ASP A 32 22.55 2.09 11.55
CA ASP A 32 23.77 1.45 12.04
C ASP A 32 23.51 0.50 13.24
N ILE A 33 22.38 0.65 13.95
CA ILE A 33 21.97 -0.30 15.00
C ILE A 33 21.79 -1.73 14.45
N LEU A 34 21.45 -1.87 13.16
CA LEU A 34 21.25 -3.16 12.49
C LEU A 34 22.58 -3.89 12.25
N THR A 35 23.67 -3.15 12.06
CA THR A 35 25.02 -3.69 11.83
C THR A 35 25.76 -3.98 13.14
N LEU A 36 25.27 -3.43 14.26
CA LEU A 36 25.80 -3.67 15.60
C LEU A 36 25.26 -4.98 16.22
N SER A 37 23.97 -5.29 16.04
CA SER A 37 23.29 -6.40 16.74
C SER A 37 23.15 -7.66 15.88
N ALA A 38 23.83 -8.74 16.30
CA ALA A 38 23.73 -10.05 15.66
C ALA A 38 22.29 -10.64 15.70
N LYS A 39 21.47 -10.24 16.68
CA LYS A 39 20.07 -10.68 16.76
C LYS A 39 19.20 -10.00 15.69
N LEU A 40 19.37 -8.69 15.48
CA LEU A 40 18.61 -7.96 14.45
C LEU A 40 19.04 -8.35 13.04
N GLN A 41 20.33 -8.68 12.84
CA GLN A 41 20.82 -9.20 11.57
C GLN A 41 20.13 -10.51 11.18
N GLY A 42 19.86 -11.41 12.14
CA GLY A 42 19.09 -12.62 11.88
C GLY A 42 17.66 -12.35 11.41
N VAL A 43 17.02 -11.29 11.93
CA VAL A 43 15.67 -10.89 11.50
C VAL A 43 15.65 -10.36 10.07
N ILE A 44 16.64 -9.52 9.71
CA ILE A 44 16.74 -8.98 8.34
C ILE A 44 17.09 -10.08 7.35
N GLN A 45 18.00 -10.98 7.74
CA GLN A 45 18.37 -12.12 6.91
C GLN A 45 17.17 -13.01 6.59
N ALA A 46 16.21 -13.14 7.51
CA ALA A 46 14.99 -13.91 7.25
C ALA A 46 14.12 -13.32 6.13
N VAL A 47 14.15 -11.99 5.94
CA VAL A 47 13.37 -11.32 4.90
C VAL A 47 14.16 -11.21 3.59
N VAL A 48 15.47 -11.02 3.67
CA VAL A 48 16.33 -10.79 2.49
C VAL A 48 16.70 -12.08 1.76
N VAL A 49 16.82 -13.22 2.45
CA VAL A 49 17.19 -14.49 1.83
C VAL A 49 16.17 -14.97 0.78
N PRO A 50 14.85 -15.00 1.06
CA PRO A 50 13.83 -15.46 0.12
C PRO A 50 13.28 -14.32 -0.76
N ILE A 51 14.05 -13.25 -1.01
CA ILE A 51 13.53 -12.07 -1.70
C ILE A 51 13.05 -12.38 -3.13
N GLU A 52 13.64 -13.37 -3.79
CA GLU A 52 13.22 -13.83 -5.12
C GLU A 52 11.79 -14.38 -5.11
N ASP A 53 11.49 -15.24 -4.14
CA ASP A 53 10.15 -15.82 -3.96
C ASP A 53 9.14 -14.77 -3.50
N LEU A 54 9.56 -13.87 -2.60
CA LEU A 54 8.73 -12.78 -2.11
C LEU A 54 8.29 -11.85 -3.25
N ILE A 55 9.21 -11.49 -4.15
CA ILE A 55 8.89 -10.65 -5.31
C ILE A 55 7.87 -11.35 -6.22
N GLN A 56 7.98 -12.66 -6.44
CA GLN A 56 7.01 -13.40 -7.26
C GLN A 56 5.60 -13.35 -6.67
N VAL A 57 5.46 -13.57 -5.36
CA VAL A 57 4.16 -13.47 -4.67
C VAL A 57 3.61 -12.04 -4.70
N PHE A 58 4.49 -11.03 -4.53
CA PHE A 58 4.08 -9.63 -4.63
C PHE A 58 3.58 -9.26 -6.03
N VAL A 59 4.26 -9.75 -7.07
CA VAL A 59 3.81 -9.59 -8.47
C VAL A 59 2.48 -10.29 -8.71
N LEU A 60 2.29 -11.51 -8.18
CA LEU A 60 1.01 -12.21 -8.23
C LEU A 60 -0.09 -11.38 -7.55
N MET A 61 0.19 -10.79 -6.38
CA MET A 61 -0.75 -9.93 -5.67
C MET A 61 -1.14 -8.69 -6.49
N LEU A 62 -0.19 -8.08 -7.22
CA LEU A 62 -0.49 -6.97 -8.14
C LEU A 62 -1.33 -7.39 -9.35
N PHE A 63 -1.11 -8.59 -9.91
CA PHE A 63 -1.94 -9.09 -11.00
C PHE A 63 -3.37 -9.40 -10.55
N VAL A 64 -3.53 -10.01 -9.37
CA VAL A 64 -4.85 -10.28 -8.81
C VAL A 64 -5.58 -8.97 -8.52
N SER A 65 -4.93 -7.99 -7.88
CA SER A 65 -5.55 -6.69 -7.62
C SER A 65 -5.92 -5.94 -8.90
N TYR A 66 -5.12 -6.06 -9.97
CA TYR A 66 -5.46 -5.51 -11.29
C TYR A 66 -6.74 -6.12 -11.88
N ILE A 67 -6.89 -7.45 -11.78
CA ILE A 67 -8.11 -8.15 -12.23
C ILE A 67 -9.31 -7.64 -11.44
N PHE A 68 -9.20 -7.54 -10.10
CA PHE A 68 -10.26 -6.97 -9.27
C PHE A 68 -10.60 -5.54 -9.68
N THR A 69 -9.62 -4.66 -9.90
CA THR A 69 -9.89 -3.30 -10.39
C THR A 69 -10.63 -3.29 -11.73
N ALA A 70 -10.24 -4.13 -12.68
CA ALA A 70 -10.90 -4.20 -13.99
C ALA A 70 -12.37 -4.64 -13.86
N TYR A 71 -12.62 -5.68 -13.06
CA TYR A 71 -13.99 -6.14 -12.76
C TYR A 71 -14.79 -5.09 -11.99
N GLY A 72 -14.18 -4.46 -11.00
CA GLY A 72 -14.78 -3.40 -10.21
C GLY A 72 -15.17 -2.20 -11.07
N MET A 73 -14.30 -1.77 -11.99
CA MET A 73 -14.61 -0.69 -12.93
C MET A 73 -15.77 -1.06 -13.87
N TYR A 74 -15.83 -2.30 -14.34
CA TYR A 74 -16.88 -2.75 -15.24
C TYR A 74 -18.27 -2.79 -14.58
N TYR A 75 -18.37 -3.30 -13.34
CA TYR A 75 -19.66 -3.42 -12.64
C TYR A 75 -20.02 -2.20 -11.78
N PHE A 76 -19.02 -1.59 -11.12
CA PHE A 76 -19.19 -0.55 -10.10
C PHE A 76 -18.50 0.77 -10.48
N GLY A 77 -18.16 0.99 -11.75
CA GLY A 77 -17.37 2.15 -12.19
C GLY A 77 -17.92 3.52 -11.78
N GLN A 78 -19.25 3.65 -11.63
CA GLN A 78 -19.90 4.87 -11.16
C GLN A 78 -19.71 5.15 -9.65
N TYR A 79 -19.31 4.13 -8.88
CA TYR A 79 -19.14 4.22 -7.43
C TYR A 79 -17.67 4.30 -7.01
N TYR A 80 -16.71 4.11 -7.92
CA TYR A 80 -15.29 4.19 -7.61
C TYR A 80 -14.90 5.63 -7.28
N ASN A 81 -14.47 5.91 -6.06
CA ASN A 81 -14.06 7.25 -5.66
C ASN A 81 -12.53 7.38 -5.62
N VAL A 82 -12.01 8.34 -6.39
CA VAL A 82 -10.63 8.81 -6.26
C VAL A 82 -10.68 10.15 -5.53
N TYR A 83 -10.15 10.19 -4.31
CA TYR A 83 -10.01 11.43 -3.55
C TYR A 83 -8.98 12.33 -4.22
N ALA A 84 -9.42 13.24 -5.08
CA ALA A 84 -8.59 14.34 -5.54
C ALA A 84 -8.32 15.27 -4.35
N ASN A 85 -7.11 15.21 -3.81
CA ASN A 85 -6.70 16.02 -2.65
C ASN A 85 -6.32 17.47 -3.03
N ASP A 86 -6.60 17.83 -4.26
CA ASP A 86 -6.41 19.12 -4.85
C ASP A 86 -7.79 19.75 -5.06
N GLY A 87 -8.15 20.66 -4.15
CA GLY A 87 -9.15 21.72 -4.37
C GLY A 87 -8.77 22.69 -5.50
N ARG A 88 -8.13 22.18 -6.56
CA ARG A 88 -7.59 22.89 -7.72
C ARG A 88 -7.89 22.22 -9.07
N TYR A 89 -8.71 21.17 -9.09
CA TYR A 89 -9.35 20.67 -10.32
C TYR A 89 -10.87 20.86 -10.32
N THR A 90 -11.35 21.94 -9.71
CA THR A 90 -12.69 22.45 -9.99
C THR A 90 -12.56 23.68 -10.89
N LEU A 91 -13.24 23.62 -12.05
CA LEU A 91 -13.71 24.76 -12.87
C LEU A 91 -12.82 25.37 -13.98
N THR A 92 -11.92 24.65 -14.66
CA THR A 92 -11.28 25.18 -15.90
C THR A 92 -11.62 24.47 -17.21
N HIS A 93 -12.52 23.48 -17.22
CA HIS A 93 -13.03 22.91 -18.48
C HIS A 93 -14.55 22.86 -18.66
N PHE A 94 -15.34 23.42 -17.73
CA PHE A 94 -16.81 23.41 -17.86
C PHE A 94 -17.56 24.69 -17.44
N THR A 95 -16.88 25.84 -17.29
CA THR A 95 -17.57 27.12 -17.12
C THR A 95 -17.87 27.76 -18.48
N ASN A 96 -18.77 27.13 -19.25
CA ASN A 96 -19.49 27.86 -20.28
C ASN A 96 -20.90 27.28 -20.52
N ARG A 97 -21.68 27.12 -19.45
CA ARG A 97 -23.14 27.28 -19.51
C ARG A 97 -23.77 27.43 -18.12
N THR A 98 -24.56 28.50 -18.03
CA THR A 98 -25.66 28.80 -17.10
C THR A 98 -25.34 29.07 -15.62
N SER A 99 -25.13 30.36 -15.35
CA SER A 99 -25.90 31.18 -14.39
C SER A 99 -27.06 30.46 -13.68
N TRP A 100 -27.06 30.52 -12.34
CA TRP A 100 -28.29 30.72 -11.57
C TRP A 100 -27.99 31.65 -10.38
N GLU A 101 -28.65 32.81 -10.42
CA GLU A 101 -28.66 33.84 -9.41
C GLU A 101 -29.74 33.48 -8.38
N GLY A 102 -29.35 33.20 -7.14
CA GLY A 102 -30.25 32.72 -6.09
C GLY A 102 -29.60 32.88 -4.72
N ASN A 103 -30.05 33.91 -4.03
CA ASN A 103 -29.82 34.28 -2.65
C ASN A 103 -30.60 33.36 -1.69
N ASP A 104 -29.92 32.49 -0.97
CA ASP A 104 -30.32 31.97 0.35
C ASP A 104 -29.09 31.33 1.01
N GLU A 105 -28.92 31.58 2.30
CA GLU A 105 -27.88 31.01 3.16
C GLU A 105 -28.09 29.50 3.33
N ALA A 106 -27.67 28.72 2.33
CA ALA A 106 -27.37 27.32 2.49
C ALA A 106 -25.88 27.16 2.18
N ASP A 107 -25.14 26.89 3.25
CA ASP A 107 -23.77 26.42 3.26
C ASP A 107 -23.53 25.56 2.00
N ALA A 108 -22.73 26.08 1.07
CA ALA A 108 -22.28 25.30 -0.06
C ALA A 108 -21.24 24.30 0.47
N MET A 109 -21.73 23.31 1.22
CA MET A 109 -21.07 22.03 1.31
C MET A 109 -20.88 21.61 -0.13
N ILE A 110 -19.63 21.60 -0.56
CA ILE A 110 -19.23 21.06 -1.85
C ILE A 110 -19.60 19.58 -1.78
N LEU A 111 -20.83 19.27 -2.21
CA LEU A 111 -21.27 17.91 -2.41
C LEU A 111 -20.35 17.34 -3.50
N PRO A 112 -19.64 16.23 -3.22
CA PRO A 112 -18.74 15.59 -4.17
C PRO A 112 -19.52 14.81 -5.24
N TRP A 113 -20.58 15.40 -5.79
CA TRP A 113 -21.54 14.76 -6.70
C TRP A 113 -21.85 15.62 -7.93
N ASN A 114 -20.83 16.27 -8.48
CA ASN A 114 -20.91 16.81 -9.84
C ASN A 114 -20.16 15.90 -10.81
N GLY A 115 -20.67 14.68 -11.04
CA GLY A 115 -20.53 13.92 -12.29
C GLY A 115 -19.15 13.87 -12.99
N LEU A 116 -18.04 14.08 -12.29
CA LEU A 116 -16.72 13.77 -12.79
C LEU A 116 -16.55 12.29 -12.56
N ASN A 117 -16.36 11.53 -13.65
CA ASN A 117 -16.06 10.11 -13.60
C ASN A 117 -15.00 9.88 -12.52
N ALA A 118 -15.41 9.25 -11.43
CA ALA A 118 -14.58 9.16 -10.24
C ALA A 118 -13.42 8.16 -10.44
N CYS A 119 -13.23 7.69 -11.68
CA CYS A 119 -12.11 6.91 -12.14
C CYS A 119 -11.94 6.99 -13.68
N PRO A 120 -11.22 8.01 -14.24
CA PRO A 120 -11.20 8.27 -15.68
C PRO A 120 -10.30 7.32 -16.49
N SER A 121 -9.40 6.59 -15.84
CA SER A 121 -8.55 5.59 -16.50
C SER A 121 -8.29 4.38 -15.60
N LEU A 122 -8.17 3.20 -16.20
CA LEU A 122 -7.95 1.94 -15.50
C LEU A 122 -6.68 1.94 -14.65
N ILE A 123 -5.63 2.62 -15.10
CA ILE A 123 -4.36 2.73 -14.37
C ILE A 123 -4.52 3.56 -13.09
N ILE A 124 -5.27 4.68 -13.13
CA ILE A 124 -5.50 5.50 -11.94
C ILE A 124 -6.30 4.70 -10.89
N CYS A 125 -7.33 3.99 -11.34
CA CYS A 125 -8.15 3.14 -10.46
C CYS A 125 -7.38 1.98 -9.87
N PHE A 126 -6.43 1.45 -10.64
CA PHE A 126 -5.55 0.38 -10.17
C PHE A 126 -4.66 0.88 -9.05
N PHE A 127 -3.98 2.02 -9.23
CA PHE A 127 -3.16 2.59 -8.16
C PHE A 127 -3.97 2.97 -6.93
N GLN A 128 -5.19 3.48 -7.09
CA GLN A 128 -6.10 3.73 -5.96
C GLN A 128 -6.51 2.43 -5.25
N THR A 129 -6.87 1.39 -6.02
CA THR A 129 -7.23 0.07 -5.47
C THR A 129 -6.05 -0.57 -4.73
N VAL A 130 -4.84 -0.44 -5.25
CA VAL A 130 -3.62 -0.95 -4.62
C VAL A 130 -3.28 -0.16 -3.37
N ASP A 131 -3.30 1.18 -3.41
CA ASP A 131 -2.94 2.03 -2.27
C ASP A 131 -3.90 1.85 -1.09
N VAL A 132 -5.20 1.96 -1.36
CA VAL A 132 -6.23 1.86 -0.33
C VAL A 132 -6.48 0.40 0.01
N GLY A 133 -6.74 -0.45 -0.99
CA GLY A 133 -7.13 -1.85 -0.76
C GLY A 133 -6.06 -2.70 -0.09
N LEU A 134 -4.76 -2.53 -0.40
CA LEU A 134 -3.70 -3.27 0.31
C LEU A 134 -3.38 -2.68 1.68
N ARG A 135 -3.58 -1.37 1.90
CA ARG A 135 -3.27 -0.72 3.19
C ARG A 135 -4.37 -0.95 4.22
N THR A 136 -5.64 -0.78 3.83
CA THR A 136 -6.80 -0.87 4.73
C THR A 136 -7.37 -2.28 4.77
N GLY A 137 -7.16 -3.08 3.73
CA GLY A 137 -7.81 -4.38 3.56
C GLY A 137 -9.28 -4.30 3.14
N ASP A 138 -9.86 -3.09 3.03
CA ASP A 138 -11.24 -2.87 2.62
C ASP A 138 -11.30 -1.88 1.45
N ILE A 139 -11.58 -2.42 0.26
CA ILE A 139 -11.78 -1.63 -0.95
C ILE A 139 -13.17 -0.99 -1.00
N VAL A 140 -14.17 -1.64 -0.40
CA VAL A 140 -15.57 -1.24 -0.53
C VAL A 140 -15.88 -0.06 0.39
N GLY A 141 -15.31 -0.02 1.59
CA GLY A 141 -15.50 1.08 2.54
C GLY A 141 -14.76 2.36 2.17
N GLU A 142 -13.63 2.25 1.46
CA GLU A 142 -12.68 3.37 1.28
C GLU A 142 -12.47 3.77 -0.18
N ALA A 143 -12.56 2.84 -1.13
CA ALA A 143 -12.38 3.13 -2.56
C ALA A 143 -13.72 3.26 -3.32
N MET A 144 -14.86 3.00 -2.67
CA MET A 144 -16.19 3.09 -3.28
C MET A 144 -17.18 3.91 -2.44
N ASP A 145 -18.04 4.69 -3.09
CA ASP A 145 -19.09 5.49 -2.42
C ASP A 145 -20.14 4.62 -1.73
N LEU A 146 -20.92 5.21 -0.83
CA LEU A 146 -22.03 4.60 -0.11
C LEU A 146 -23.18 4.28 -1.08
N ILE A 147 -23.38 2.99 -1.37
CA ILE A 147 -24.57 2.47 -2.03
C ILE A 147 -25.58 2.26 -0.92
N THR A 148 -26.78 2.82 -1.09
CA THR A 148 -27.82 2.71 -0.07
C THR A 148 -28.53 1.37 -0.22
N TYR A 149 -29.05 0.81 0.87
CA TYR A 149 -29.82 -0.45 0.88
C TYR A 149 -31.01 -0.46 -0.12
N LYS A 150 -31.44 0.71 -0.59
CA LYS A 150 -32.50 0.87 -1.62
C LYS A 150 -32.14 0.25 -2.98
N ASP A 151 -30.86 0.05 -3.28
CA ASP A 151 -30.41 -0.45 -4.58
C ASP A 151 -30.49 -1.99 -4.72
N GLY A 152 -31.01 -2.69 -3.70
CA GLY A 152 -31.40 -4.10 -3.79
C GLY A 152 -30.25 -5.05 -4.11
N LEU A 153 -30.35 -5.78 -5.23
CA LEU A 153 -29.39 -6.81 -5.66
C LEU A 153 -27.97 -6.25 -5.87
N THR A 154 -27.83 -5.02 -6.35
CA THR A 154 -26.53 -4.35 -6.56
C THR A 154 -25.75 -4.16 -5.26
N TYR A 155 -26.46 -3.99 -4.13
CA TYR A 155 -25.85 -3.89 -2.81
C TYR A 155 -25.24 -5.24 -2.37
N ALA A 156 -25.92 -6.35 -2.66
CA ALA A 156 -25.43 -7.69 -2.35
C ALA A 156 -24.19 -8.05 -3.19
N ASP A 157 -24.21 -7.75 -4.49
CA ASP A 157 -23.06 -7.98 -5.38
C ASP A 157 -21.83 -7.19 -4.93
N ARG A 158 -22.03 -5.96 -4.46
CA ARG A 158 -20.95 -5.15 -3.89
C ARG A 158 -20.36 -5.74 -2.62
N ILE A 159 -21.20 -6.19 -1.68
CA ILE A 159 -20.72 -6.84 -0.46
C ILE A 159 -19.91 -8.09 -0.82
N PHE A 160 -20.43 -8.91 -1.71
CA PHE A 160 -19.75 -10.13 -2.16
C PHE A 160 -18.40 -9.80 -2.80
N TYR A 161 -18.36 -8.79 -3.69
CA TYR A 161 -17.12 -8.31 -4.29
C TYR A 161 -16.09 -7.86 -3.25
N GLY A 162 -16.49 -7.06 -2.25
CA GLY A 162 -15.61 -6.62 -1.17
C GLY A 162 -15.09 -7.77 -0.31
N LEU A 163 -15.95 -8.71 0.07
CA LEU A 163 -15.58 -9.90 0.83
C LEU A 163 -14.63 -10.81 0.05
N CYS A 164 -14.86 -11.01 -1.25
CA CYS A 164 -13.96 -11.77 -2.11
C CYS A 164 -12.59 -11.10 -2.22
N PHE A 165 -12.53 -9.78 -2.37
CA PHE A 165 -11.27 -9.04 -2.39
C PHE A 165 -10.53 -9.18 -1.06
N TYR A 166 -11.20 -8.96 0.08
CA TYR A 166 -10.62 -9.09 1.41
C TYR A 166 -10.10 -10.52 1.67
N LEU A 167 -10.86 -11.55 1.30
CA LEU A 167 -10.44 -12.93 1.49
C LEU A 167 -9.25 -13.29 0.61
N VAL A 168 -9.30 -13.00 -0.69
CA VAL A 168 -8.26 -13.41 -1.64
C VAL A 168 -6.98 -12.58 -1.47
N VAL A 169 -7.10 -11.26 -1.45
CA VAL A 169 -5.94 -10.36 -1.39
C VAL A 169 -5.54 -10.12 0.06
N GLY A 170 -6.49 -9.77 0.92
CA GLY A 170 -6.24 -9.40 2.32
C GLY A 170 -5.82 -10.55 3.22
N VAL A 171 -6.42 -11.74 3.07
CA VAL A 171 -6.11 -12.92 3.90
C VAL A 171 -5.15 -13.85 3.17
N VAL A 172 -5.57 -14.44 2.04
CA VAL A 172 -4.80 -15.52 1.39
C VAL A 172 -3.43 -15.03 0.89
N LEU A 173 -3.38 -13.93 0.12
CA LEU A 173 -2.11 -13.47 -0.45
C LEU A 173 -1.15 -12.87 0.60
N PHE A 174 -1.65 -12.15 1.61
CA PHE A 174 -0.81 -11.70 2.73
C PHE A 174 -0.33 -12.85 3.61
N ASP A 175 -1.14 -13.88 3.85
CA ASP A 175 -0.73 -15.06 4.60
C ASP A 175 0.33 -15.88 3.86
N ILE A 176 0.31 -15.89 2.52
CA ILE A 176 1.40 -16.47 1.73
C ILE A 176 2.70 -15.68 1.91
N ILE A 177 2.66 -14.34 1.87
CA ILE A 177 3.85 -13.50 2.08
C ILE A 177 4.45 -13.74 3.47
N THR A 178 3.62 -13.70 4.52
CA THR A 178 4.08 -13.96 5.88
C THR A 178 4.54 -15.41 6.04
N GLY A 179 3.91 -16.37 5.36
CA GLY A 179 4.31 -17.77 5.31
C GLY A 179 5.73 -17.97 4.77
N VAL A 180 6.08 -17.34 3.64
CA VAL A 180 7.43 -17.40 3.06
C VAL A 180 8.48 -16.84 4.03
N ILE A 181 8.17 -15.72 4.70
CA ILE A 181 9.07 -15.11 5.68
C ILE A 181 9.24 -16.02 6.92
N LEU A 182 8.16 -16.63 7.40
CA LEU A 182 8.18 -17.55 8.55
C LEU A 182 8.93 -18.84 8.25
N ASP A 183 8.83 -19.37 7.03
CA ASP A 183 9.61 -20.53 6.59
C ASP A 183 11.12 -20.23 6.68
N GLN A 184 11.54 -19.06 6.19
CA GLN A 184 12.93 -18.65 6.29
C GLN A 184 13.39 -18.47 7.76
N PHE A 185 12.53 -17.96 8.64
CA PHE A 185 12.83 -17.89 10.07
C PHE A 185 13.11 -19.27 10.67
N SER A 186 12.39 -20.31 10.22
CA SER A 186 12.64 -21.69 10.65
C SER A 186 14.02 -22.18 10.22
N ILE A 187 14.37 -21.99 8.95
CA ILE A 187 15.66 -22.40 8.38
C ILE A 187 16.83 -21.73 9.11
N LEU A 188 16.73 -20.42 9.39
CA LEU A 188 17.79 -19.71 10.11
C LEU A 188 17.97 -20.22 11.54
N ARG A 189 16.89 -20.64 12.20
CA ARG A 189 16.94 -21.23 13.55
C ARG A 189 17.62 -22.60 13.53
N GLU A 190 17.34 -23.43 12.52
CA GLU A 190 17.97 -24.75 12.35
C GLU A 190 19.48 -24.64 12.11
N ILE A 191 19.91 -23.70 11.25
CA ILE A 191 21.33 -23.42 11.01
C ILE A 191 22.03 -22.97 12.30
N GLY A 192 21.36 -22.14 13.10
CA GLY A 192 21.85 -21.71 14.40
C GLY A 192 22.07 -22.87 15.36
N GLY A 193 21.07 -23.75 15.53
CA GLY A 193 21.14 -24.90 16.43
C GLY A 193 22.20 -25.92 16.02
N ASN A 194 22.33 -26.21 14.72
CA ASN A 194 23.32 -27.17 14.24
C ASN A 194 24.76 -26.67 14.48
N ARG A 195 25.01 -25.36 14.32
CA ARG A 195 26.32 -24.76 14.61
C ARG A 195 26.74 -24.86 16.07
N GLU A 196 25.79 -24.83 17.01
CA GLU A 196 26.10 -25.02 18.43
C GLU A 196 26.46 -26.48 18.73
N SER A 197 25.81 -27.44 18.08
CA SER A 197 26.12 -28.88 18.27
C SER A 197 27.51 -29.28 17.79
N PHE A 198 27.98 -28.72 16.66
CA PHE A 198 29.34 -28.92 16.15
C PHE A 198 30.43 -28.24 16.98
N ARG A 199 30.09 -27.23 17.77
CA ARG A 199 31.05 -26.52 18.63
C ARG A 199 31.32 -27.26 19.95
N GLN A 200 30.49 -28.24 20.29
CA GLN A 200 30.59 -29.05 21.51
C GLN A 200 31.34 -30.37 21.30
N HIS A 201 31.70 -30.72 20.06
CA HIS A 201 32.56 -31.85 19.69
C HIS A 201 33.93 -31.34 19.27
#